data_AF-A0A7S7LY16-F1
#
_entry.id   AF-A0A7S7LY16-F1
#
_cell.length_a   1.000
_cell.length_b   1.000
_cell.length_c   1.000
_cell.angle_alpha   90.00
_cell.angle_beta   90.00
_cell.angle_gamma   90.00
#
_symmetry.space_group_name_H-M   'P 1'
#
loop_
_entity.id
_entity.type
_entity.pdbx_description
1 polymer ?
#
loop_
_entity_poly.entity_id
_entity_poly.type
_entity_poly.pdbx_seq_one_letter_code
_entity_poly.pdbx_strand_id
1 'polypeptide(L)'
;MGMIIRMNKYYSRNVLLFLIMQPTFIFAICFAILSNYNTFAMILLFIKTVDIATKIVLIEQVFTKRELSQDLTLILLAPINNFLPYIGLFIYPLLIILSI
;
A
#
# COMPACT_ATOMS: atom_id res chain seq x y z
N MET A 1 -5.36 11.19 -11.83
CA MET A 1 -4.42 11.92 -10.94
C MET A 1 -5.03 12.46 -9.64
N GLY A 2 -6.35 12.71 -9.53
CA GLY A 2 -6.93 13.36 -8.34
C GLY A 2 -6.72 12.65 -6.99
N MET A 3 -6.67 11.31 -6.97
CA MET A 3 -6.44 10.55 -5.74
C MET A 3 -5.02 10.73 -5.20
N ILE A 4 -4.02 10.67 -6.08
CA ILE A 4 -2.60 10.86 -5.75
C ILE A 4 -2.33 12.30 -5.25
N ILE A 5 -3.02 13.29 -5.82
CA ILE A 5 -2.94 14.69 -5.36
C ILE A 5 -3.52 14.85 -3.95
N ARG A 6 -4.67 14.22 -3.66
CA ARG A 6 -5.24 14.20 -2.28
C ARG A 6 -4.28 13.53 -1.30
N MET A 7 -3.72 12.38 -1.69
CA MET A 7 -2.74 11.65 -0.87
C MET A 7 -1.49 12.48 -0.57
N ASN A 8 -0.96 13.19 -1.58
CA ASN A 8 0.17 14.10 -1.39
C ASN A 8 -0.14 15.23 -0.41
N LYS A 9 -1.36 15.80 -0.43
CA LYS A 9 -1.75 16.85 0.53
C LYS A 9 -1.63 16.42 1.99
N TYR A 10 -1.91 15.14 2.28
CA TYR A 10 -1.76 14.59 3.62
C TYR A 10 -0.30 14.22 3.92
N TYR A 11 0.39 13.59 2.97
CA TYR A 11 1.81 13.25 3.09
C TYR A 11 2.69 14.48 3.34
N SER A 12 2.49 15.55 2.57
CA SER A 12 3.28 16.80 2.68
C SER A 12 3.10 17.51 4.01
N ARG A 13 2.00 17.25 4.72
CA ARG A 13 1.74 17.80 6.06
C ARG A 13 2.40 16.95 7.15
N ASN A 14 2.25 15.62 7.10
CA ASN A 14 2.90 14.68 8.02
C ASN A 14 2.78 13.24 7.49
N VAL A 15 3.87 12.47 7.56
CA VAL A 15 3.90 11.04 7.22
C VAL A 15 2.92 10.22 8.09
N LEU A 16 2.73 10.57 9.37
CA LEU A 16 1.79 9.88 10.25
C LEU A 16 0.32 10.05 9.80
N LEU A 17 -0.04 11.24 9.31
CA LEU A 17 -1.37 11.52 8.75
C LEU A 17 -1.64 10.67 7.52
N PHE A 18 -0.62 10.44 6.70
CA PHE A 18 -0.70 9.55 5.55
C PHE A 18 -0.94 8.09 5.95
N LEU A 19 -0.27 7.60 6.99
CA LEU A 19 -0.45 6.25 7.51
C LEU A 19 -1.86 6.03 8.09
N ILE A 20 -2.37 6.98 8.88
CA ILE A 20 -3.71 6.90 9.50
C ILE A 20 -4.82 6.94 8.45
N MET A 21 -4.59 7.60 7.30
CA MET A 21 -5.57 7.64 6.21
C MET A 21 -5.76 6.28 5.53
N GLN A 22 -4.92 5.27 5.80
CA GLN A 22 -5.02 3.95 5.16
C GLN A 22 -5.77 2.95 6.07
N PRO A 23 -7.11 2.83 5.94
CA PRO A 23 -7.90 1.97 6.82
C PRO A 23 -7.44 0.51 6.77
N THR A 24 -7.00 0.03 5.59
CA THR A 24 -6.54 -1.35 5.45
C THR A 24 -5.20 -1.63 6.14
N PHE A 25 -4.39 -0.60 6.41
CA PHE A 25 -3.15 -0.75 7.17
C PHE A 25 -3.42 -0.76 8.68
N ILE A 26 -4.33 0.11 9.14
CA ILE A 26 -4.83 0.07 10.53
C ILE A 26 -5.45 -1.30 10.81
N PHE A 27 -6.28 -1.80 9.90
CA PHE A 27 -6.84 -3.15 10.00
C PHE A 27 -5.75 -4.21 10.12
N ALA A 28 -4.71 -4.17 9.30
CA ALA A 28 -3.62 -5.13 9.35
C ALA A 28 -2.87 -5.12 10.70
N ILE A 29 -2.65 -3.93 11.27
CA ILE A 29 -2.04 -3.77 12.61
C ILE A 29 -2.93 -4.41 13.68
N CYS A 30 -4.21 -4.03 13.71
CA CYS A 30 -5.16 -4.59 14.67
C CYS A 30 -5.28 -6.12 14.52
N PHE A 31 -5.33 -6.61 13.29
CA PHE A 31 -5.43 -8.03 12.99
C PHE A 31 -4.19 -8.80 13.46
N ALA A 32 -2.99 -8.26 13.27
CA ALA A 32 -1.75 -8.85 13.79
C ALA A 32 -1.74 -8.92 15.33
N ILE A 33 -2.26 -7.89 16.01
CA ILE A 33 -2.37 -7.89 17.48
C ILE A 33 -3.40 -8.94 17.95
N LEU A 34 -4.58 -8.98 17.32
CA LEU A 34 -5.66 -9.91 17.68
C LEU A 34 -5.31 -11.37 17.42
N SER A 35 -4.44 -11.64 16.45
CA SER A 35 -3.95 -12.98 16.11
C SER A 35 -2.66 -13.37 16.84
N ASN A 36 -2.29 -12.65 17.91
CA ASN A 36 -1.06 -12.87 18.68
C ASN A 36 0.20 -12.93 17.81
N TYR A 37 0.29 -12.05 16.81
CA TYR A 37 1.42 -11.96 15.88
C TYR A 37 1.66 -13.24 15.07
N ASN A 38 0.59 -13.96 14.72
CA ASN A 38 0.66 -15.11 13.81
C ASN A 38 1.43 -14.75 12.53
N THR A 39 2.28 -15.66 12.06
CA THR A 39 3.09 -15.53 10.84
C THR A 39 2.29 -15.02 9.64
N PHE A 40 1.05 -15.49 9.43
CA PHE A 40 0.22 -15.07 8.30
C PHE A 40 -0.31 -13.64 8.45
N ALA A 41 -0.69 -13.22 9.66
CA ALA A 41 -1.03 -11.82 9.92
C ALA A 41 0.18 -10.89 9.79
N MET A 42 1.36 -11.35 10.21
CA MET A 42 2.60 -10.59 10.03
C MET A 42 2.95 -10.44 8.55
N ILE A 43 2.75 -11.47 7.72
CA ILE A 43 2.89 -11.38 6.26
C ILE A 43 1.89 -10.37 5.67
N LEU A 44 0.63 -10.41 6.11
CA LEU A 44 -0.40 -9.45 5.67
C LEU A 44 0.01 -8.00 6.00
N LEU A 45 0.50 -7.78 7.22
CA LEU A 45 1.02 -6.48 7.65
C LEU A 45 2.24 -6.03 6.84
N PHE A 46 3.14 -6.95 6.53
CA PHE A 46 4.31 -6.68 5.69
C PHE A 46 3.90 -6.25 4.27
N ILE A 47 2.99 -7.00 3.64
CA ILE A 47 2.44 -6.67 2.31
C ILE A 47 1.84 -5.26 2.31
N LYS A 48 1.06 -4.91 3.35
CA LYS A 48 0.48 -3.56 3.50
C LYS A 48 1.53 -2.49 3.72
N THR A 49 2.61 -2.80 4.43
CA THR A 49 3.71 -1.87 4.63
C THR A 49 4.43 -1.57 3.32
N VAL A 50 4.67 -2.60 2.49
CA VAL A 50 5.25 -2.43 1.14
C VAL A 50 4.32 -1.61 0.23
N ASP A 51 3.01 -1.88 0.24
CA ASP A 51 2.02 -1.10 -0.51
C ASP A 51 2.04 0.40 -0.14
N ILE A 52 2.15 0.72 1.15
CA ILE A 52 2.30 2.10 1.63
C ILE A 52 3.64 2.71 1.19
N ALA A 53 4.73 1.97 1.35
CA ALA A 53 6.07 2.45 1.01
C ALA A 53 6.18 2.80 -0.49
N THR A 54 5.64 1.95 -1.36
CA THR A 54 5.61 2.23 -2.81
C THR A 54 4.79 3.47 -3.13
N LYS A 55 3.65 3.69 -2.47
CA LYS A 55 2.86 4.92 -2.62
C LYS A 55 3.61 6.17 -2.18
N ILE A 56 4.38 6.11 -1.10
CA ILE A 56 5.22 7.23 -0.63
C ILE A 56 6.27 7.57 -1.67
N VAL A 57 6.99 6.57 -2.17
CA VAL A 57 8.02 6.73 -3.20
C VAL A 57 7.42 7.35 -4.47
N LEU A 58 6.24 6.89 -4.89
CA LEU A 58 5.51 7.47 -6.04
C LEU A 58 5.13 8.94 -5.80
N ILE A 59 4.67 9.30 -4.60
CA ILE A 59 4.33 10.69 -4.27
C ILE A 59 5.59 11.57 -4.32
N GLU A 60 6.69 11.14 -3.73
CA GLU A 60 7.94 11.91 -3.77
C GLU A 60 8.48 12.09 -5.19
N GLN A 61 8.42 11.06 -6.01
CA GLN A 61 8.89 11.13 -7.39
C GLN A 61 8.02 12.05 -8.25
N VAL A 62 6.69 11.95 -8.12
CA VAL A 62 5.75 12.78 -8.88
C VAL A 62 5.76 14.25 -8.44
N PHE A 63 5.80 14.53 -7.13
CA PHE A 63 5.60 15.90 -6.62
C PHE A 63 6.89 16.61 -6.22
N THR A 64 7.89 15.90 -5.69
CA THR A 64 9.15 16.50 -5.23
C THR A 64 10.18 16.57 -6.35
N LYS A 65 10.35 15.46 -7.08
CA LYS A 65 11.34 15.41 -8.17
C LYS A 65 10.81 15.96 -9.49
N ARG A 66 9.49 16.03 -9.70
CA ARG A 66 8.79 16.46 -10.95
C ARG A 66 9.26 15.77 -12.24
N GLU A 67 10.20 14.85 -12.13
CA GLU A 67 10.68 13.97 -13.16
C GLU A 67 10.13 12.60 -12.82
N LEU A 68 9.09 12.18 -13.54
CA LEU A 68 8.87 10.76 -13.72
C LEU A 68 10.12 10.26 -14.46
N SER A 69 11.08 9.68 -13.72
CA SER A 69 12.22 9.05 -14.39
C SER A 69 11.66 8.04 -15.38
N GLN A 70 12.27 7.93 -16.58
CA GLN A 70 11.73 7.12 -17.66
C GLN A 70 11.34 5.71 -17.20
N ASP A 71 12.10 5.13 -16.26
CA ASP A 71 11.83 3.85 -15.63
C ASP A 71 10.49 3.79 -14.87
N LEU A 72 10.15 4.82 -14.10
CA LEU A 72 8.89 4.89 -13.36
C LEU A 72 7.71 5.16 -14.28
N THR A 73 7.91 5.97 -15.31
CA THR A 73 6.89 6.19 -16.34
C THR A 73 6.58 4.87 -17.05
N LEU A 74 7.61 4.09 -17.36
CA LEU A 74 7.46 2.76 -17.96
C LEU A 74 6.75 1.78 -17.02
N ILE A 75 7.01 1.82 -15.71
CA ILE A 75 6.32 0.97 -14.73
C ILE A 75 4.86 1.41 -14.52
N LEU A 76 4.58 2.72 -14.51
CA LEU A 76 3.23 3.27 -14.37
C LEU A 76 2.37 3.09 -15.64
N LEU A 77 2.99 3.17 -16.82
CA LEU A 77 2.35 2.91 -18.10
C LEU A 77 2.35 1.43 -18.46
N ALA A 78 3.10 0.60 -17.73
CA ALA A 78 3.06 -0.84 -17.92
C ALA A 78 1.61 -1.28 -17.71
N PRO A 79 1.03 -2.02 -18.67
CA PRO A 79 -0.32 -2.53 -18.53
C PRO A 79 -0.36 -3.38 -17.26
N ILE A 80 -1.09 -2.92 -16.25
CA ILE A 80 -1.37 -3.70 -15.06
C ILE A 80 -2.09 -4.95 -15.58
N ASN A 81 -1.43 -6.10 -15.44
CA ASN A 81 -1.99 -7.36 -15.89
C ASN A 81 -3.37 -7.54 -15.24
N ASN A 82 -4.40 -7.85 -16.03
CA ASN A 82 -5.77 -8.04 -15.56
C ASN A 82 -5.89 -9.08 -14.45
N PHE A 83 -4.88 -9.93 -14.24
CA PHE A 83 -4.81 -10.87 -13.11
C PHE A 83 -4.50 -10.22 -11.74
N LEU A 84 -3.84 -9.05 -11.72
CA LEU A 84 -3.37 -8.42 -10.48
C LEU A 84 -4.50 -8.10 -9.45
N PRO A 85 -5.69 -7.62 -9.86
CA PRO A 85 -6.81 -7.43 -8.94
C PRO A 85 -7.34 -8.73 -8.32
N TYR A 86 -7.32 -9.83 -9.09
CA TYR A 86 -7.82 -11.13 -8.63
C TYR A 86 -6.89 -11.77 -7.61
N ILE A 87 -5.58 -11.52 -7.71
CA ILE A 87 -4.59 -11.98 -6.73
C ILE A 87 -4.95 -11.49 -5.32
N GLY A 88 -5.32 -10.22 -5.17
CA GLY A 88 -5.77 -9.68 -3.88
C GLY A 88 -7.05 -10.35 -3.37
N LEU A 89 -7.98 -10.68 -4.28
CA LEU A 89 -9.27 -11.29 -3.93
C LEU A 89 -9.13 -12.68 -3.30
N PHE A 90 -8.10 -13.45 -3.67
CA PHE A 90 -7.83 -14.76 -3.10
C PHE A 90 -6.83 -14.72 -1.94
N ILE A 91 -5.77 -13.91 -2.05
CA ILE A 91 -4.69 -13.89 -1.05
C ILE A 91 -5.17 -13.32 0.29
N TYR A 92 -5.95 -12.23 0.29
CA TYR A 92 -6.35 -11.60 1.55
C TYR A 92 -7.27 -12.50 2.41
N PRO A 93 -8.35 -13.11 1.88
CA PRO A 93 -9.18 -14.03 2.66
C PRO A 93 -8.40 -15.26 3.13
N LEU A 94 -7.51 -15.80 2.30
CA LEU A 94 -6.71 -16.97 2.64
C LEU A 94 -5.75 -16.68 3.79
N LEU A 95 -5.06 -15.54 3.77
CA LEU A 95 -4.21 -15.09 4.88
C LEU A 95 -5.00 -14.84 6.17
N ILE A 96 -6.23 -14.34 6.06
CA ILE A 96 -7.10 -14.14 7.23
C ILE A 96 -7.53 -15.47 7.83
N ILE A 97 -8.01 -16.42 7.01
CA ILE A 97 -8.46 -17.74 7.46
C ILE A 97 -7.31 -18.52 8.12
N LEU A 98 -6.11 -18.50 7.53
CA LEU A 98 -4.93 -19.18 8.09
C LEU A 98 -4.41 -18.53 9.38
N SER A 99 -4.83 -17.31 9.68
CA SER A 99 -4.38 -16.56 10.84
C SER A 99 -5.35 -16.61 12.03
N ILE A 100 -6.54 -17.20 11.85
CA ILE A 100 -7.52 -17.51 12.90
C ILE A 100 -7.23 -18.91 13.45
#